data_AF-A0A850SKL3-F1
#
_entry.id   AF-A0A850SKL3-F1
#
_cell.length_a   1.000
_cell.length_b   1.000
_cell.length_c   1.000
_cell.angle_alpha   90.00
_cell.angle_beta   90.00
_cell.angle_gamma   90.00
#
_symmetry.space_group_name_H-M   'P 1'
#
loop_
_entity.id
_entity.type
_entity.pdbx_description
1 polymer ?
#
loop_
_entity_poly.entity_id
_entity_poly.type
_entity_poly.pdbx_seq_one_letter_code
_entity_poly.pdbx_strand_id
1 'polypeptide(L)'
;ARAAWRGPSPLADLTPDDLLASECKITVERVAEKMWRSTSEKCPNAYKGASYAISLGVIVDGRYANWDRGFAADGAVVWGPAGGGYVFVRK
;
A
#
# COMPACT_ATOMS: atom_id res chain seq x y z
N ALA A 1 -1.22 -0.14 -19.12
CA ALA A 1 -2.36 -0.96 -19.58
C ALA A 1 -3.24 -1.37 -18.38
N ARG A 2 -4.58 -1.42 -18.53
CA ARG A 2 -5.46 -1.99 -17.49
C ARG A 2 -5.21 -3.51 -17.40
N ALA A 3 -5.21 -4.07 -16.19
CA ALA A 3 -5.07 -5.51 -15.91
C ALA A 3 -3.80 -6.22 -16.44
N ALA A 4 -2.68 -5.50 -16.54
CA ALA A 4 -1.38 -6.03 -16.99
C ALA A 4 -0.90 -7.28 -16.21
N TRP A 5 -1.35 -7.47 -14.97
CA TRP A 5 -1.02 -8.61 -14.10
C TRP A 5 -1.62 -9.95 -14.52
N ARG A 6 -2.62 -9.98 -15.43
CA ARG A 6 -3.36 -11.20 -15.80
C ARG A 6 -2.65 -12.07 -16.85
N GLY A 7 -1.57 -11.59 -17.44
CA GLY A 7 -0.78 -12.32 -18.42
C GLY A 7 0.64 -11.76 -18.50
N PRO A 8 1.60 -12.50 -19.07
CA PRO A 8 3.00 -12.08 -19.12
C PRO A 8 3.25 -10.97 -20.14
N SER A 9 2.49 -10.93 -21.24
CA SER A 9 2.73 -10.03 -22.37
C SER A 9 2.72 -8.53 -22.03
N PRO A 10 1.80 -7.99 -21.21
CA PRO A 10 1.79 -6.55 -20.91
C PRO A 10 2.93 -6.06 -20.01
N LEU A 11 3.71 -6.97 -19.43
CA LEU A 11 4.85 -6.67 -18.55
C LEU A 11 6.18 -7.16 -19.15
N ALA A 12 6.17 -7.85 -20.29
CA ALA A 12 7.34 -8.46 -20.89
C ALA A 12 8.41 -7.43 -21.30
N ASP A 13 7.97 -6.23 -21.68
CA ASP A 13 8.83 -5.14 -22.12
C ASP A 13 9.12 -4.11 -21.02
N LEU A 14 8.75 -4.38 -19.76
CA LEU A 14 9.00 -3.45 -18.64
C LEU A 14 10.49 -3.44 -18.30
N THR A 15 11.10 -2.27 -18.40
CA THR A 15 12.51 -2.03 -18.11
C THR A 15 12.70 -1.09 -16.91
N PRO A 16 13.91 -0.99 -16.33
CA PRO A 16 14.17 -0.01 -15.28
C PRO A 16 13.93 1.45 -15.70
N ASP A 17 14.09 1.77 -16.99
CA ASP A 17 13.87 3.13 -17.51
C ASP A 17 12.37 3.52 -17.49
N ASP A 18 11.47 2.55 -17.38
CA ASP A 18 10.03 2.77 -17.20
C ASP A 18 9.64 3.08 -15.74
N LEU A 19 10.61 3.02 -14.81
CA LEU A 19 10.37 3.17 -13.37
C LEU A 19 10.87 4.53 -12.87
N LEU A 20 10.12 5.10 -11.94
CA LEU A 20 10.57 6.25 -11.15
C LEU A 20 10.93 5.79 -9.75
N ALA A 21 11.91 6.46 -9.14
CA ALA A 21 12.18 6.29 -7.71
C ALA A 21 10.92 6.61 -6.90
N SER A 22 10.60 5.73 -5.94
CA SER A 22 9.47 5.94 -5.04
C SER A 22 9.84 6.96 -3.97
N GLU A 23 8.99 7.97 -3.79
CA GLU A 23 9.06 8.91 -2.65
C GLU A 23 8.39 8.34 -1.38
N CYS A 24 7.93 7.09 -1.44
CA CYS A 24 7.26 6.41 -0.34
C CYS A 24 8.03 5.14 0.03
N LYS A 25 8.33 5.00 1.31
CA LYS A 25 8.98 3.81 1.88
C LYS A 25 8.02 3.09 2.81
N ILE A 26 7.98 1.77 2.67
CA ILE A 26 7.26 0.86 3.56
C ILE A 26 8.27 -0.07 4.20
N THR A 27 8.27 -0.12 5.53
CA THR A 27 9.07 -1.08 6.30
C THR A 27 8.19 -2.27 6.64
N VAL A 28 8.74 -3.47 6.44
CA VAL A 28 8.08 -4.74 6.77
C VAL A 28 8.90 -5.46 7.82
N GLU A 29 8.26 -5.90 8.89
CA GLU A 29 8.85 -6.62 9.99
C GLU A 29 8.14 -7.96 10.18
N ARG A 30 8.91 -9.02 10.41
CA ARG A 30 8.36 -10.31 10.84
C ARG A 30 8.18 -10.27 12.35
N VAL A 31 6.94 -10.34 12.81
CA VAL A 31 6.60 -10.23 14.24
C VAL A 31 6.41 -11.60 14.90
N ALA A 32 6.07 -12.64 14.14
CA ALA A 32 5.99 -14.02 14.60
C ALA A 32 6.11 -15.00 13.43
N GLU A 33 6.00 -16.31 13.71
CA GLU A 33 5.83 -17.29 12.65
C GLU A 33 4.56 -16.99 11.84
N LYS A 34 4.71 -16.95 10.50
CA LYS A 34 3.64 -16.62 9.54
C LYS A 34 2.96 -15.27 9.76
N MET A 35 3.57 -14.37 10.54
CA MET A 35 3.03 -13.05 10.82
C MET A 35 4.03 -11.93 10.50
N TRP A 36 3.58 -11.00 9.66
CA TRP A 36 4.31 -9.79 9.31
C TRP A 36 3.46 -8.55 9.50
N ARG A 37 4.10 -7.45 9.88
CA ARG A 37 3.50 -6.13 9.93
C ARG A 37 4.26 -5.22 8.98
N SER A 38 3.52 -4.33 8.32
CA SER A 38 4.09 -3.27 7.50
C SER A 38 3.57 -1.91 7.92
N THR A 39 4.42 -0.90 7.81
CA THR A 39 4.09 0.49 8.12
C THR A 39 4.86 1.39 7.17
N SER A 40 4.15 2.32 6.53
CA SER A 40 4.78 3.36 5.72
C SER A 40 5.24 4.54 6.56
N GLU A 41 6.13 5.34 6.00
CA GLU A 41 6.32 6.73 6.41
C GLU A 41 5.11 7.59 5.99
N LYS A 42 5.14 8.90 6.24
CA LYS A 42 4.17 9.84 5.67
C LYS A 42 4.47 10.02 4.18
N CYS A 43 3.82 9.23 3.35
CA CYS A 43 4.05 9.25 1.91
C CYS A 43 3.30 10.43 1.26
N PRO A 44 3.94 11.26 0.41
CA PRO A 44 3.27 12.36 -0.27
C PRO A 44 2.02 11.88 -1.01
N ASN A 45 0.89 12.55 -0.78
CA ASN A 45 -0.37 12.18 -1.40
C ASN A 45 -1.29 13.39 -1.52
N ALA A 46 -1.67 13.75 -2.74
CA ALA A 46 -2.59 14.87 -3.02
C ALA A 46 -4.04 14.41 -3.29
N TYR A 47 -4.34 13.11 -3.11
CA TYR A 47 -5.66 12.58 -3.45
C TYR A 47 -6.74 13.16 -2.52
N LYS A 48 -7.79 13.72 -3.11
CA LYS A 48 -8.94 14.33 -2.40
C LYS A 48 -8.56 15.43 -1.40
N GLY A 49 -7.42 16.09 -1.59
CA GLY A 49 -6.96 17.16 -0.69
C GLY A 49 -6.18 16.67 0.53
N ALA A 50 -5.76 15.40 0.56
CA ALA A 50 -4.74 14.96 1.49
C ALA A 50 -3.41 15.68 1.23
N SER A 51 -2.54 15.68 2.24
CA SER A 51 -1.13 16.08 2.14
C SER A 51 -0.21 14.87 2.19
N TYR A 52 -0.60 13.82 2.91
CA TYR A 52 0.14 12.56 2.95
C TYR A 52 -0.79 11.37 3.16
N ALA A 53 -0.29 10.17 2.88
CA ALA A 53 -0.94 8.91 3.20
C ALA A 53 -0.10 8.09 4.17
N ILE A 54 -0.77 7.28 4.99
CA ILE A 54 -0.16 6.22 5.78
C ILE A 54 -0.79 4.90 5.35
N SER A 55 0.06 3.94 5.00
CA SER A 55 -0.27 2.56 4.70
C SER A 55 0.16 1.68 5.87
N LEU A 56 -0.80 0.96 6.45
CA LEU A 56 -0.54 -0.09 7.43
C LEU A 56 -0.96 -1.43 6.83
N GLY A 57 -0.19 -2.48 7.08
CA GLY A 57 -0.54 -3.81 6.63
C GLY A 57 -0.17 -4.90 7.62
N VAL A 58 -0.92 -6.00 7.60
CA VAL A 58 -0.65 -7.19 8.39
C VAL A 58 -0.84 -8.42 7.51
N ILE A 59 0.14 -9.31 7.49
CA ILE A 59 0.02 -10.62 6.86
C ILE A 59 -0.02 -11.65 7.99
N VAL A 60 -1.06 -12.48 8.03
CA VAL A 60 -1.20 -13.59 8.99
C VAL A 60 -1.76 -14.79 8.23
N ASP A 61 -1.07 -15.93 8.29
CA ASP A 61 -1.56 -17.21 7.75
C ASP A 61 -2.10 -17.11 6.30
N GLY A 62 -1.37 -16.40 5.44
CA GLY A 62 -1.73 -16.23 4.03
C GLY A 62 -2.89 -15.25 3.75
N ARG A 63 -3.40 -14.58 4.79
CA ARG A 63 -4.33 -13.45 4.67
C ARG A 63 -3.55 -12.14 4.73
N TYR A 64 -4.04 -11.12 4.03
CA TYR A 64 -3.44 -9.79 4.05
C TYR A 64 -4.49 -8.75 4.44
N ALA A 65 -4.28 -8.05 5.55
CA ALA A 65 -5.04 -6.86 5.91
C ALA A 65 -4.27 -5.62 5.47
N ASN A 66 -4.93 -4.68 4.79
CA ASN A 66 -4.38 -3.42 4.34
C ASN A 66 -5.26 -2.26 4.82
N TRP A 67 -4.65 -1.24 5.39
CA TRP A 67 -5.34 -0.05 5.87
C TRP A 67 -4.62 1.21 5.43
N ASP A 68 -5.07 1.75 4.30
CA ASP A 68 -4.56 2.99 3.74
C ASP A 68 -5.50 4.14 4.08
N ARG A 69 -4.91 5.23 4.56
CA ARG A 69 -5.63 6.47 4.84
C ARG A 69 -4.83 7.67 4.38
N GLY A 70 -5.54 8.66 3.85
CA GLY A 70 -5.00 9.97 3.54
C GLY A 70 -5.34 10.97 4.62
N PHE A 71 -4.40 11.87 4.88
CA PHE A 71 -4.45 12.83 5.95
C PHE A 71 -4.13 14.23 5.41
N ALA A 72 -4.81 15.25 5.93
CA ALA A 72 -4.42 16.64 5.75
C ALA A 72 -3.14 16.96 6.55
N ALA A 73 -2.55 18.12 6.31
CA ALA A 73 -1.31 18.54 6.96
C ALA A 73 -1.42 18.60 8.50
N ASP A 74 -2.60 18.91 9.02
CA ASP A 74 -2.92 18.96 10.45
C ASP A 74 -3.19 17.56 11.07
N GLY A 75 -3.19 16.51 10.26
CA GLY A 75 -3.43 15.13 10.68
C GLY A 75 -4.91 14.69 10.63
N ALA A 76 -5.83 15.52 10.16
CA ALA A 76 -7.22 15.10 9.95
C ALA A 76 -7.32 14.04 8.84
N VAL A 77 -8.10 12.98 9.05
CA VAL A 77 -8.34 11.95 8.02
C VAL A 77 -9.22 12.54 6.91
N VAL A 78 -8.72 12.51 5.68
CA VAL A 78 -9.41 12.99 4.48
C VAL A 78 -10.10 11.86 3.74
N TRP A 79 -9.44 10.70 3.65
CA TRP A 79 -9.99 9.53 2.98
C TRP A 79 -9.47 8.23 3.60
N GLY A 80 -10.17 7.14 3.31
CA GLY A 80 -9.88 5.81 3.80
C GLY A 80 -10.89 5.36 4.86
N PRO A 81 -10.97 4.05 5.14
CA PRO A 81 -11.98 3.52 6.03
C PRO A 81 -11.69 3.90 7.49
N ALA A 82 -12.74 4.30 8.23
CA ALA A 82 -12.62 4.68 9.64
C ALA A 82 -12.51 3.46 10.57
N GLY A 83 -13.22 2.37 10.24
CA GLY A 83 -13.36 1.18 11.10
C GLY A 83 -12.24 0.15 11.01
N GLY A 84 -11.26 0.33 10.12
CA GLY A 84 -10.15 -0.62 9.92
C GLY A 84 -9.86 -0.94 8.46
N GLY A 85 -8.88 -1.80 8.24
CA GLY A 85 -8.41 -2.20 6.92
C GLY A 85 -9.28 -3.24 6.22
N TYR A 86 -9.06 -3.39 4.91
CA TYR A 86 -9.62 -4.46 4.10
C TYR A 86 -8.83 -5.74 4.29
N VAL A 87 -9.52 -6.88 4.39
CA VAL A 87 -8.90 -8.21 4.49
C VAL A 87 -9.00 -8.94 3.15
N PHE A 88 -7.86 -9.21 2.55
CA PHE A 88 -7.70 -9.97 1.33
C PHE A 88 -7.41 -11.43 1.65
N VAL A 89 -8.18 -12.32 1.03
CA VAL A 89 -7.97 -13.77 1.05
C VAL A 89 -7.52 -14.18 -0.34
N ARG A 90 -6.46 -15.00 -0.42
CA ARG A 90 -5.99 -15.55 -1.69
C ARG A 90 -7.11 -16.37 -2.35
N LYS A 91 -7.36 -16.12 -3.64
CA LYS A 91 -8.26 -16.93 -4.47
C LYS A 91 -7.52 -18.13 -5.05
#